data_AF-A0A914SD88-F1
#
_entry.id   AF-A0A914SD88-F1
#
_cell.length_a   1.000
_cell.length_b   1.000
_cell.length_c   1.000
_cell.angle_alpha   90.00
_cell.angle_beta   90.00
_cell.angle_gamma   90.00
#
_symmetry.space_group_name_H-M   'P 1'
#
loop_
_entity.id
_entity.type
_entity.pdbx_description
1 polymer ?
#
loop_
_entity_poly.entity_id
_entity_poly.type
_entity_poly.pdbx_seq_one_letter_code
_entity_poly.pdbx_strand_id
1 'polypeptide(L)'
;MLRRHNSSAGHNSTAPTVVQNHINSGTGITPARRNSTVDSSGRFCALPTENGLPEVLITLCYLDQSQKAVVTIEKASNLCHDCTDKVSETYIRTSIPRNELENTSVLIQVFRNIGMLRRRQQIGFVCIGENASSPDAQDHWNQMIQGLGTSVEKWHYLRRPDHEKINGVNK
;
A
#
# COMPACT_ATOMS: atom_id res chain seq x y z
N MET A 1 -0.78 32.68 54.71
CA MET A 1 0.31 32.93 53.74
C MET A 1 1.56 32.23 54.30
N LEU A 2 2.35 31.39 53.61
CA LEU A 2 2.37 30.87 52.26
C LEU A 2 3.05 29.47 52.28
N ARG A 3 2.84 28.71 51.22
CA ARG A 3 3.11 27.28 51.00
C ARG A 3 4.56 26.80 51.18
N ARG A 4 4.68 25.55 51.67
CA ARG A 4 5.79 24.63 51.38
C ARG A 4 5.75 24.24 49.89
N HIS A 5 6.88 24.26 49.20
CA HIS A 5 7.09 23.52 47.96
C HIS A 5 8.31 22.61 48.13
N ASN A 6 8.07 21.31 47.98
CA ASN A 6 9.08 20.29 47.74
C ASN A 6 8.70 19.57 46.44
N SER A 7 9.70 18.95 45.83
CA SER A 7 9.65 17.90 44.81
C SER A 7 9.90 18.28 43.36
N SER A 8 11.08 17.84 42.94
CA SER A 8 11.58 17.48 41.62
C SER A 8 10.65 16.55 40.83
N ALA A 9 10.57 16.78 39.52
CA ALA A 9 10.42 15.72 38.50
C ALA A 9 10.87 16.29 37.15
N GLY A 10 12.11 16.01 36.76
CA GLY A 10 12.59 16.23 35.40
C GLY A 10 12.02 15.14 34.48
N HIS A 11 11.50 15.57 33.34
CA HIS A 11 10.80 14.74 32.37
C HIS A 11 11.70 13.65 31.74
N ASN A 12 11.26 12.39 31.86
CA ASN A 12 11.74 11.30 31.03
C ASN A 12 11.00 11.34 29.68
N SER A 13 11.69 11.79 28.64
CA SER A 13 11.21 11.67 27.25
C SER A 13 11.73 10.35 26.68
N THR A 14 10.96 9.28 26.84
CA THR A 14 11.23 7.96 26.25
C THR A 14 11.04 8.01 24.73
N ALA A 15 12.15 7.90 23.99
CA ALA A 15 12.14 7.60 22.57
C ALA A 15 11.57 6.18 22.32
N PRO A 16 10.90 5.90 21.19
CA PRO A 16 10.34 4.58 20.93
C PRO A 16 11.45 3.56 20.64
N THR A 17 11.43 2.47 21.39
CA THR A 17 12.38 1.35 21.31
C THR A 17 12.20 0.55 20.02
N VAL A 18 13.24 0.47 19.19
CA VAL A 18 13.33 -0.43 18.04
C VAL A 18 13.51 -1.86 18.55
N VAL A 19 12.54 -2.75 18.31
CA VAL A 19 12.69 -4.19 18.61
C VAL A 19 13.33 -4.87 17.40
N GLN A 20 14.58 -5.27 17.52
CA GLN A 20 15.34 -5.96 16.47
C GLN A 20 15.54 -7.43 16.84
N ASN A 21 14.92 -8.35 16.09
CA ASN A 21 15.09 -9.80 16.28
C ASN A 21 16.06 -10.37 15.24
N HIS A 22 17.02 -11.17 15.73
CA HIS A 22 18.11 -11.78 14.98
C HIS A 22 17.70 -12.98 14.09
N ILE A 23 18.14 -12.89 12.83
CA ILE A 23 18.56 -13.88 11.81
C ILE A 23 18.08 -15.34 11.91
N ASN A 24 17.47 -15.83 10.82
CA ASN A 24 17.75 -17.17 10.30
C ASN A 24 17.87 -17.14 8.77
N SER A 25 18.99 -17.64 8.25
CA SER A 25 19.38 -17.63 6.84
C SER A 25 18.73 -18.76 6.05
N GLY A 26 17.94 -18.40 5.04
CA GLY A 26 17.38 -19.33 4.05
C GLY A 26 17.24 -18.63 2.70
N THR A 27 17.88 -19.19 1.68
CA THR A 27 17.84 -18.74 0.29
C THR A 27 16.44 -18.87 -0.27
N GLY A 28 15.72 -17.76 -0.29
CA GLY A 28 14.47 -17.53 -1.00
C GLY A 28 14.24 -16.03 -0.99
N ILE A 29 13.86 -15.43 -2.12
CA ILE A 29 13.42 -14.03 -2.16
C ILE A 29 12.10 -13.96 -1.39
N THR A 30 12.21 -13.89 -0.07
CA THR A 30 11.12 -13.56 0.83
C THR A 30 11.18 -12.05 0.98
N PRO A 31 10.07 -11.31 0.74
CA PRO A 31 10.05 -9.90 1.08
C PRO A 31 10.35 -9.78 2.58
N ALA A 32 11.39 -9.02 2.92
CA ALA A 32 11.79 -8.80 4.30
C ALA A 32 10.57 -8.36 5.11
N ARG A 33 10.40 -8.94 6.31
CA ARG A 33 9.30 -8.61 7.21
C ARG A 33 9.20 -7.08 7.36
N ARG A 34 8.02 -6.53 7.11
CA ARG A 34 7.73 -5.09 7.16
C ARG A 34 7.92 -4.57 8.59
N ASN A 35 8.77 -3.57 8.78
CA ASN A 35 8.71 -2.74 9.99
C ASN A 35 7.38 -1.95 9.97
N SER A 36 6.70 -1.88 11.11
CA SER A 36 5.48 -1.09 11.29
C SER A 36 5.78 0.10 12.20
N THR A 37 5.26 1.27 11.83
CA THR A 37 5.27 2.48 12.66
C THR A 37 3.84 2.90 12.92
N VAL A 38 3.56 3.42 14.10
CA VAL A 38 2.23 3.96 14.43
C VAL A 38 2.23 5.45 14.07
N ASP A 39 1.30 5.90 13.23
CA ASP A 39 1.15 7.32 12.94
C ASP A 39 0.53 8.08 14.13
N SER A 40 0.49 9.41 14.08
CA SER A 40 -0.08 10.24 15.14
C SER A 40 -1.58 10.00 15.40
N SER A 41 -2.26 9.23 14.54
CA SER A 41 -3.65 8.81 14.70
C SER A 41 -3.81 7.41 15.32
N GLY A 42 -2.70 6.75 15.70
CA GLY A 42 -2.74 5.42 16.30
C GLY A 42 -2.87 4.29 15.28
N ARG A 43 -2.73 4.57 13.98
CA ARG A 43 -2.83 3.56 12.92
C ARG A 43 -1.47 2.93 12.67
N PHE A 44 -1.43 1.60 12.60
CA PHE A 44 -0.24 0.86 12.20
C PHE A 44 0.03 1.06 10.70
N CYS A 45 0.99 1.92 10.37
CA CYS A 45 1.49 2.09 9.02
C CYS A 45 2.64 1.10 8.79
N ALA A 46 2.47 0.21 7.82
CA ALA A 46 3.63 -0.50 7.25
C ALA A 46 4.53 0.53 6.54
N LEU A 47 5.85 0.41 6.68
CA LEU A 47 6.79 1.25 5.94
C LEU A 47 6.97 0.73 4.50
N PRO A 48 7.28 1.60 3.52
CA PRO A 48 7.82 1.16 2.24
C PRO A 48 9.04 0.29 2.51
N THR A 49 9.23 -0.73 1.69
CA THR A 49 10.42 -1.56 1.84
C THR A 49 11.68 -0.87 1.35
N GLU A 50 12.79 -1.16 2.02
CA GLU A 50 14.11 -0.59 1.72
C GLU A 50 14.68 -1.04 0.37
N ASN A 51 13.97 -1.90 -0.38
CA ASN A 51 14.43 -2.39 -1.68
C ASN A 51 14.26 -1.38 -2.83
N GLY A 52 13.64 -0.21 -2.57
CA GLY A 52 13.47 0.87 -3.54
C GLY A 52 12.52 0.55 -4.70
N LEU A 53 11.73 -0.53 -4.62
CA LEU A 53 10.75 -0.85 -5.64
C LEU A 53 9.55 0.11 -5.59
N PRO A 54 8.91 0.42 -6.74
CA PRO A 54 7.69 1.22 -6.76
C PRO A 54 6.57 0.54 -5.96
N GLU A 55 5.97 1.25 -5.01
CA GLU A 55 4.93 0.74 -4.12
C GLU A 55 3.76 1.73 -3.98
N VAL A 56 2.56 1.20 -3.76
CA VAL A 56 1.34 1.98 -3.48
C VAL A 56 0.67 1.49 -2.20
N LEU A 57 0.18 2.42 -1.38
CA LEU A 57 -0.64 2.14 -0.20
C LEU A 57 -2.10 2.14 -0.62
N ILE A 58 -2.75 1.00 -0.44
CA ILE A 58 -4.12 0.78 -0.87
C ILE A 58 -4.99 0.53 0.35
N THR A 59 -6.10 1.26 0.43
CA THR A 59 -7.16 1.03 1.41
C THR A 59 -8.38 0.47 0.71
N LEU A 60 -8.89 -0.67 1.19
CA LEU A 60 -10.05 -1.36 0.65
C LEU A 60 -11.16 -1.42 1.70
N CYS A 61 -12.39 -1.20 1.26
CA CYS A 61 -13.57 -1.34 2.10
C CYS A 61 -14.74 -1.87 1.26
N TYR A 62 -15.45 -2.88 1.77
CA TYR A 62 -16.69 -3.36 1.16
C TYR A 62 -17.89 -3.04 2.05
N LEU A 63 -18.82 -2.23 1.52
CA LEU A 63 -20.02 -1.79 2.22
C LEU A 63 -21.21 -2.66 1.81
N ASP A 64 -21.41 -3.77 2.51
CA ASP A 64 -22.40 -4.83 2.19
C ASP A 64 -23.83 -4.28 2.04
N GLN A 65 -24.27 -3.40 2.94
CA GLN A 65 -25.61 -2.79 2.86
C GLN A 65 -25.85 -2.02 1.56
N SER A 66 -24.79 -1.49 0.97
CA SER A 66 -24.87 -0.67 -0.26
C SER A 66 -24.29 -1.36 -1.48
N GLN A 67 -23.76 -2.57 -1.35
CA GLN A 67 -23.14 -3.35 -2.42
C GLN A 67 -22.03 -2.58 -3.15
N LYS A 68 -21.19 -1.89 -2.38
CA LYS A 68 -20.15 -1.00 -2.91
C LYS A 68 -18.78 -1.34 -2.37
N ALA A 69 -17.81 -1.51 -3.27
CA ALA A 69 -16.41 -1.53 -2.92
C ALA A 69 -15.80 -0.14 -3.09
N VAL A 70 -15.00 0.26 -2.11
CA VAL A 70 -14.20 1.48 -2.12
C VAL A 70 -12.75 1.08 -2.16
N VAL A 71 -12.02 1.64 -3.11
CA VAL A 71 -10.57 1.46 -3.28
C VAL A 71 -9.93 2.84 -3.22
N THR A 72 -9.02 3.04 -2.28
CA THR A 72 -8.32 4.31 -2.09
C THR A 72 -6.83 4.11 -2.24
N ILE A 73 -6.18 4.96 -3.03
CA ILE A 73 -4.72 5.09 -3.10
C ILE A 73 -4.35 6.25 -2.18
N GLU A 74 -3.85 5.92 -0.99
CA GLU A 74 -3.51 6.93 0.02
C GLU A 74 -2.11 7.50 -0.21
N LYS A 75 -1.16 6.65 -0.58
CA LYS A 75 0.25 7.01 -0.75
C LYS A 75 0.86 6.21 -1.89
N ALA A 76 1.93 6.74 -2.46
CA ALA A 76 2.84 5.94 -3.27
C ALA A 76 4.28 6.32 -2.96
N SER A 77 5.19 5.38 -3.17
CA SER A 77 6.62 5.54 -2.94
C SER A 77 7.39 5.00 -4.13
N ASN A 78 8.60 5.53 -4.33
CA ASN A 78 9.56 5.04 -5.34
C ASN A 78 9.00 5.01 -6.78
N LEU A 79 8.07 5.91 -7.15
CA LEU A 79 7.49 5.95 -8.50
C LEU A 79 8.44 6.52 -9.56
N CYS A 80 9.36 7.41 -9.18
CA CYS A 80 10.43 7.92 -10.03
C CYS A 80 11.61 8.37 -9.15
N HIS A 81 12.82 8.24 -9.67
CA HIS A 81 14.03 8.73 -8.99
C HIS A 81 14.11 10.27 -8.98
N ASP A 82 13.43 10.93 -9.93
CA ASP A 82 13.47 12.38 -10.16
C ASP A 82 12.13 13.10 -9.88
N CYS A 83 11.11 12.43 -9.30
CA CYS A 83 9.85 13.09 -8.97
C CYS A 83 9.81 13.52 -7.50
N THR A 84 9.71 14.82 -7.24
CA THR A 84 9.31 15.37 -5.93
C THR A 84 7.79 15.39 -5.73
N ASP A 85 7.03 14.76 -6.64
CA ASP A 85 5.59 14.91 -6.68
C ASP A 85 4.92 14.10 -5.58
N LYS A 86 4.33 14.84 -4.64
CA LYS A 86 3.37 14.33 -3.67
C LYS A 86 2.25 13.66 -4.44
N VAL A 87 2.09 12.34 -4.26
CA VAL A 87 0.99 11.59 -4.87
C VAL A 87 -0.33 12.13 -4.29
N SER A 88 -1.22 12.63 -5.14
CA SER A 88 -2.54 13.04 -4.70
C SER A 88 -3.33 11.82 -4.23
N GLU A 89 -3.84 11.88 -3.01
CA GLU A 89 -4.81 10.88 -2.52
C GLU A 89 -5.96 10.78 -3.52
N THR A 90 -6.24 9.57 -3.99
CA THR A 90 -7.26 9.30 -5.00
C THR A 90 -8.14 8.15 -4.52
N TYR A 91 -9.45 8.33 -4.57
CA TYR A 91 -10.41 7.27 -4.22
C TYR A 91 -11.29 6.91 -5.41
N ILE A 92 -11.60 5.63 -5.53
CA ILE A 92 -12.47 5.04 -6.54
C ILE A 92 -13.56 4.28 -5.79
N ARG A 93 -14.82 4.56 -6.12
CA ARG A 93 -15.97 3.82 -5.61
C ARG A 93 -16.65 3.11 -6.75
N THR A 94 -16.83 1.80 -6.61
CA THR A 94 -17.50 0.96 -7.59
C THR A 94 -18.60 0.14 -6.93
N SER A 95 -19.64 -0.19 -7.70
CA SER A 95 -20.71 -1.08 -7.24
C SER A 95 -20.31 -2.50 -7.59
N ILE A 96 -20.25 -3.38 -6.59
CA ILE A 96 -19.95 -4.80 -6.77
C ILE A 96 -20.99 -5.60 -5.97
N PRO A 97 -21.87 -6.36 -6.65
CA PRO A 97 -22.77 -7.29 -6.00
C PRO A 97 -22.01 -8.30 -5.14
N ARG A 98 -22.58 -8.66 -3.99
CA ARG A 98 -21.93 -9.51 -2.98
C ARG A 98 -21.61 -10.89 -3.53
N ASN A 99 -22.50 -11.42 -4.35
CA ASN A 99 -22.34 -12.71 -5.04
C ASN A 99 -21.27 -12.69 -6.14
N GLU A 100 -20.88 -11.51 -6.64
CA GLU A 100 -19.83 -11.37 -7.66
C GLU A 100 -18.47 -11.03 -7.04
N LEU A 101 -18.43 -10.70 -5.76
CA LEU A 101 -17.26 -10.18 -5.07
C LEU A 101 -16.08 -11.17 -5.07
N GLU A 102 -16.35 -12.47 -4.98
CA GLU A 102 -15.29 -13.51 -5.02
C GLU A 102 -14.65 -13.63 -6.41
N ASN A 103 -15.39 -13.31 -7.48
CA ASN A 103 -14.99 -13.42 -8.88
C ASN A 103 -14.67 -12.04 -9.48
N THR A 104 -14.41 -11.04 -8.64
CA THR A 104 -14.09 -9.69 -9.10
C THR A 104 -12.61 -9.41 -8.93
N SER A 105 -12.04 -8.69 -9.90
CA SER A 105 -10.68 -8.18 -9.84
C SER A 105 -10.65 -6.66 -10.01
N VAL A 106 -9.79 -6.00 -9.25
CA VAL A 106 -9.46 -4.58 -9.37
C VAL A 106 -8.02 -4.47 -9.85
N LEU A 107 -7.85 -3.98 -11.08
CA LEU A 107 -6.54 -3.69 -11.66
C LEU A 107 -6.19 -2.21 -11.45
N ILE A 108 -5.09 -1.95 -10.75
CA ILE A 108 -4.54 -0.61 -10.54
C ILE A 108 -3.26 -0.51 -11.37
N GLN A 109 -3.26 0.39 -12.35
CA GLN A 109 -2.11 0.67 -13.20
C GLN A 109 -1.58 2.08 -12.93
N VAL A 110 -0.27 2.18 -12.68
CA VAL A 110 0.38 3.45 -12.40
C VAL A 110 1.19 3.86 -13.62
N PHE A 111 0.99 5.10 -14.06
CA PHE A 111 1.65 5.68 -15.22
C PHE A 111 2.38 6.96 -14.84
N ARG A 112 3.49 7.22 -15.51
CA ARG A 112 4.14 8.54 -15.53
C ARG A 112 3.98 9.17 -16.91
N ASN A 113 3.88 10.49 -16.96
CA ASN A 113 3.90 11.25 -18.20
C ASN A 113 5.35 11.62 -18.54
N ILE A 114 5.86 11.21 -19.70
CA ILE A 114 7.24 11.46 -20.13
C ILE A 114 7.27 12.47 -21.28
N GLY A 115 8.24 13.38 -21.20
CA GLY A 115 8.61 14.30 -22.27
C GLY A 115 7.58 15.40 -22.51
N MET A 116 7.91 16.30 -23.44
CA MET A 116 7.06 17.47 -23.76
C MET A 116 5.68 17.06 -24.28
N LEU A 117 5.57 15.88 -24.91
CA LEU A 117 4.33 15.33 -25.44
C LEU A 117 3.48 14.55 -24.41
N ARG A 118 3.90 14.50 -23.13
CA ARG A 118 3.20 13.78 -22.05
C ARG A 118 2.81 12.34 -22.41
N ARG A 119 3.71 11.60 -23.07
CA ARG A 119 3.47 10.19 -23.39
C ARG A 119 3.32 9.39 -22.09
N ARG A 120 2.26 8.59 -21.98
CA ARG A 120 2.02 7.75 -20.79
C ARG A 120 2.94 6.53 -20.84
N GLN A 121 3.90 6.47 -19.93
CA GLN A 121 4.72 5.28 -19.69
C GLN A 121 4.20 4.56 -18.45
N GLN A 122 3.87 3.28 -18.57
CA GLN A 122 3.47 2.49 -17.41
C GLN A 122 4.68 2.23 -16.51
N ILE A 123 4.53 2.55 -15.22
CA ILE A 123 5.51 2.27 -14.17
C ILE A 123 5.35 0.83 -13.70
N GLY A 124 4.10 0.41 -13.48
CA GLY A 124 3.75 -0.94 -13.09
C GLY A 124 2.27 -1.08 -12.76
N PHE A 125 1.91 -2.22 -12.18
CA PHE A 125 0.54 -2.52 -11.82
C PHE A 125 0.44 -3.42 -10.58
N VAL A 126 -0.72 -3.39 -9.95
CA VAL A 126 -1.15 -4.38 -8.96
C VAL A 126 -2.58 -4.80 -9.29
N CYS A 127 -2.82 -6.10 -9.28
CA CYS A 127 -4.16 -6.67 -9.38
C CYS A 127 -4.55 -7.26 -8.03
N ILE A 128 -5.77 -6.96 -7.58
CA ILE A 128 -6.34 -7.41 -6.30
C ILE A 128 -7.69 -8.07 -6.60
N GLY A 129 -8.02 -9.18 -5.93
CA GLY A 129 -9.25 -9.94 -6.20
C GLY A 129 -8.97 -11.28 -6.86
N GLU A 130 -9.92 -11.84 -7.61
CA GLU A 130 -9.83 -13.17 -8.23
C GLU A 130 -8.49 -13.43 -8.95
N ASN A 131 -8.00 -12.44 -9.70
CA ASN A 131 -6.75 -12.51 -10.45
C ASN A 131 -5.60 -11.79 -9.73
N ALA A 132 -5.52 -11.92 -8.40
CA ALA A 132 -4.53 -11.21 -7.59
C ALA A 132 -3.09 -11.41 -8.11
N SER A 133 -2.36 -10.31 -8.18
CA SER A 133 -0.97 -10.29 -8.68
C SER A 133 0.07 -10.76 -7.65
N SER A 134 -0.33 -11.00 -6.41
CA SER A 134 0.54 -11.56 -5.37
C SER A 134 -0.30 -12.21 -4.27
N PRO A 135 0.29 -13.11 -3.47
CA PRO A 135 -0.38 -13.64 -2.28
C PRO A 135 -0.85 -12.54 -1.32
N ASP A 136 -0.02 -11.51 -1.10
CA ASP A 136 -0.36 -10.36 -0.26
C ASP A 136 -1.58 -9.58 -0.77
N ALA A 137 -1.73 -9.47 -2.09
CA ALA A 137 -2.88 -8.86 -2.75
C ALA A 137 -4.14 -9.71 -2.59
N GLN A 138 -4.04 -11.03 -2.71
CA GLN A 138 -5.15 -11.94 -2.43
C GLN A 138 -5.59 -11.84 -0.96
N ASP A 139 -4.64 -11.87 -0.03
CA ASP A 139 -4.93 -11.75 1.40
C ASP A 139 -5.57 -10.41 1.74
N HIS A 140 -5.16 -9.33 1.06
CA HIS A 140 -5.77 -8.02 1.24
C HIS A 140 -7.24 -7.99 0.80
N TRP A 141 -7.55 -8.64 -0.33
CA TRP A 141 -8.93 -8.80 -0.80
C TRP A 141 -9.78 -9.64 0.16
N ASN A 142 -9.24 -10.77 0.61
CA ASN A 142 -9.93 -11.67 1.56
C ASN A 142 -10.25 -10.94 2.87
N GLN A 143 -9.31 -10.16 3.40
CA GLN A 143 -9.53 -9.33 4.59
C GLN A 143 -10.63 -8.29 4.38
N MET A 144 -10.70 -7.65 3.20
CA MET A 144 -11.77 -6.70 2.88
C MET A 144 -13.14 -7.38 2.83
N ILE A 145 -13.27 -8.52 2.14
CA ILE A 145 -14.54 -9.26 2.02
C ILE A 145 -15.06 -9.68 3.40
N GLN A 146 -14.15 -10.14 4.26
CA GLN A 146 -14.47 -10.60 5.62
C GLN A 146 -14.64 -9.45 6.62
N GLY A 147 -14.18 -8.24 6.29
CA GLY A 147 -14.12 -7.09 7.19
C GLY A 147 -15.47 -6.43 7.52
N LEU A 148 -16.57 -6.87 6.90
CA LEU A 148 -17.95 -6.40 7.19
C LEU A 148 -18.09 -4.86 7.22
N GLY A 149 -17.48 -4.15 6.27
CA GLY A 149 -17.48 -2.68 6.23
C GLY A 149 -16.31 -1.99 6.93
N THR A 150 -15.40 -2.76 7.53
CA THR A 150 -14.13 -2.25 8.03
C THR A 150 -13.17 -1.99 6.88
N SER A 151 -12.50 -0.84 6.91
CA SER A 151 -11.43 -0.54 5.96
C SER A 151 -10.15 -1.27 6.35
N VAL A 152 -9.49 -1.88 5.37
CA VAL A 152 -8.19 -2.53 5.51
C VAL A 152 -7.17 -1.81 4.63
N GLU A 153 -5.98 -1.55 5.16
CA GLU A 153 -4.91 -0.82 4.48
C GLU A 153 -3.68 -1.71 4.32
N LYS A 154 -3.09 -1.74 3.13
CA LYS A 154 -1.85 -2.49 2.87
C LYS A 154 -1.03 -1.87 1.73
N TRP A 155 0.29 -1.81 1.89
CA TRP A 155 1.23 -1.49 0.81
C TRP A 155 1.33 -2.65 -0.18
N HIS A 156 1.47 -2.34 -1.46
CA HIS A 156 1.68 -3.30 -2.54
C HIS A 156 2.79 -2.83 -3.48
N TYR A 157 3.69 -3.73 -3.83
CA TYR A 157 4.63 -3.52 -4.93
C TYR A 157 3.90 -3.47 -6.26
N LEU A 158 4.35 -2.56 -7.12
CA LEU A 158 3.94 -2.54 -8.50
C LEU A 158 4.78 -3.56 -9.27
N ARG A 159 4.11 -4.56 -9.86
CA ARG A 159 4.74 -5.45 -10.82
C ARG A 159 5.11 -4.65 -12.07
N ARG A 160 6.28 -4.91 -12.62
CA ARG A 160 6.68 -4.32 -13.91
C ARG A 160 5.71 -4.77 -15.00
N PRO A 161 5.36 -3.89 -15.96
CA PRO A 161 4.63 -4.32 -17.14
C PRO A 161 5.51 -5.30 -17.92
N ASP A 162 4.95 -6.42 -18.36
CA ASP A 162 5.66 -7.36 -19.23
C ASP A 162 6.06 -6.63 -20.53
N HIS A 163 7.35 -6.52 -20.79
CA HIS A 163 7.89 -5.85 -21.99
C HIS A 163 7.92 -6.76 -23.23
N GLU A 164 7.11 -7.82 -23.30
CA GLU A 164 7.05 -8.66 -24.48
C GLU A 164 5.98 -8.17 -25.48
N LYS A 165 6.48 -7.74 -26.65
CA LYS A 165 5.80 -7.43 -27.92
C LYS A 165 5.30 -6.00 -28.13
N ILE A 166 6.25 -5.07 -28.32
CA ILE A 166 6.07 -3.94 -29.26
C ILE A 166 7.29 -3.82 -30.19
N ASN A 167 7.78 -4.96 -30.71
CA ASN A 167 8.73 -5.01 -31.83
C ASN A 167 8.56 -6.37 -32.51
N GLY A 168 7.64 -6.46 -33.46
CA GLY A 168 7.33 -7.73 -34.10
C GLY A 168 6.30 -7.68 -35.22
N VAL A 169 6.26 -6.61 -36.00
CA VAL A 169 5.74 -6.67 -37.37
C VAL A 169 6.86 -6.19 -38.28
N ASN A 170 7.57 -7.16 -38.84
CA ASN A 170 8.33 -7.06 -40.09
C ASN A 170 8.42 -8.47 -40.68
N LYS A 171 7.38 -8.84 -41.43
CA LYS A 171 7.43 -9.43 -42.77
C LYS A 171 6.02 -9.56 -43.31
#